data_AF-C4Y542-F1
#
_entry.id   AF-C4Y542-F1
#
_cell.length_a   1.000
_cell.length_b   1.000
_cell.length_c   1.000
_cell.angle_alpha   90.00
_cell.angle_beta   90.00
_cell.angle_gamma   90.00
#
_symmetry.space_group_name_H-M   'P 1'
#
loop_
_entity.id
_entity.type
_entity.pdbx_description
1 polymer ?
#
loop_
_entity_poly.entity_id
_entity_poly.type
_entity_poly.pdbx_seq_one_letter_code
_entity_poly.pdbx_strand_id
1 'polypeptide(L)'
;MDSDDDFSAHSAESDVPLSPDSDGMARRTRARASEPKQAAYAWEDEYQRTWDIVKDDTSRPVELLVQQMVDARKAKLSRNAATPFQRGIIRTVVVVVDASRAMLEKDLRPTRFGATVAHLQDFVAEFFDQNPIAQMAVVMMRNGVASVVSELSGSAQLHIERLRALRARQHTLEPKGDPSLQNALELARALLTAGGGPTSRSSREIVVVFGALFTSDPGDIHQTIDSLVRDEIRVRVIGLAAQVAICRELVARTNAGECAGYGVIVGDAHFRELLMACVEPLAVARRAAETATGVPVLRMGFPSRAPAAPGMPVLCACHPQGGGADTGYWCPQCRSRVCSLPCVCPVCGLMLILSTHLARTHHHLVPPPDYETKEETKETKETNDSNNDNSNSNNDSSNSNNDSSGNSSERCFGCLAQGDGALGARYACAACGQRFCIDCDVFVHEVLHNCPGCEARAA
;
A
#
# COMPACT_ATOMS: atom_id res chain seq x y z
N MET A 1 -54.39 42.85 -15.31
CA MET A 1 -53.67 42.18 -14.22
C MET A 1 -52.20 42.21 -14.62
N ASP A 2 -51.57 43.38 -14.81
CA ASP A 2 -51.27 44.46 -13.84
C ASP A 2 -50.62 43.88 -12.56
N SER A 3 -49.47 44.31 -12.07
CA SER A 3 -48.53 45.37 -12.46
C SER A 3 -47.20 45.12 -11.71
N ASP A 4 -46.12 45.71 -12.22
CA ASP A 4 -44.85 45.93 -11.53
C ASP A 4 -45.02 46.66 -10.19
N ASP A 5 -44.08 46.47 -9.26
CA ASP A 5 -43.70 47.53 -8.32
C ASP A 5 -42.23 47.40 -7.89
N ASP A 6 -41.56 48.53 -8.09
CA ASP A 6 -40.18 48.92 -7.85
C ASP A 6 -40.21 49.82 -6.61
N PHE A 7 -39.37 49.62 -5.57
CA PHE A 7 -38.88 50.74 -4.76
C PHE A 7 -37.74 50.43 -3.77
N SER A 8 -36.63 51.11 -4.04
CA SER A 8 -35.78 51.93 -3.15
C SER A 8 -34.75 51.34 -2.18
N ALA A 9 -33.52 51.76 -2.46
CA ALA A 9 -32.40 51.88 -1.55
C ALA A 9 -32.48 53.17 -0.72
N HIS A 10 -32.06 53.11 0.54
CA HIS A 10 -31.36 54.20 1.21
C HIS A 10 -30.30 53.67 2.17
N SER A 11 -29.11 54.21 1.99
CA SER A 11 -27.84 54.04 2.71
C SER A 11 -27.83 54.76 4.06
N ALA A 12 -27.08 54.23 5.03
CA ALA A 12 -26.10 54.97 5.84
C ALA A 12 -25.41 54.07 6.88
N GLU A 13 -24.12 54.34 7.07
CA GLU A 13 -23.09 53.58 7.78
C GLU A 13 -23.21 53.62 9.31
N SER A 14 -22.63 52.62 9.98
CA SER A 14 -21.76 52.86 11.14
C SER A 14 -20.88 51.63 11.43
N ASP A 15 -19.60 51.77 11.13
CA ASP A 15 -18.51 50.91 11.60
C ASP A 15 -18.33 51.08 13.12
N VAL A 16 -18.27 49.96 13.85
CA VAL A 16 -17.74 49.91 15.23
C VAL A 16 -16.93 48.60 15.39
N PRO A 17 -15.69 48.64 15.92
CA PRO A 17 -14.71 47.57 15.75
C PRO A 17 -14.92 46.41 16.75
N LEU A 18 -14.73 45.17 16.26
CA LEU A 18 -14.65 43.97 17.09
C LEU A 18 -13.21 43.78 17.59
N SER A 19 -12.96 44.15 18.85
CA SER A 19 -11.85 43.59 19.64
C SER A 19 -12.27 42.25 20.25
N PRO A 20 -11.39 41.24 20.33
CA PRO A 20 -11.72 39.95 20.91
C PRO A 20 -11.57 40.01 22.44
N ASP A 21 -12.69 39.95 23.16
CA ASP A 21 -12.65 39.73 24.61
C ASP A 21 -12.30 38.26 24.90
N SER A 22 -11.20 38.11 25.63
CA SER A 22 -10.78 36.92 26.34
C SER A 22 -11.66 36.74 27.58
N ASP A 23 -12.64 35.84 27.52
CA ASP A 23 -13.01 34.96 28.65
C ASP A 23 -14.26 34.16 28.29
N GLY A 24 -14.03 32.98 27.74
CA GLY A 24 -15.02 31.91 27.74
C GLY A 24 -15.17 31.36 29.15
N MET A 25 -16.09 31.90 29.95
CA MET A 25 -16.55 31.21 31.15
C MET A 25 -18.08 31.22 31.23
N ALA A 26 -18.64 30.04 31.04
CA ALA A 26 -20.06 29.76 31.18
C ALA A 26 -20.57 30.28 32.54
N ARG A 27 -21.66 31.04 32.49
CA ARG A 27 -22.42 31.51 33.65
C ARG A 27 -22.69 30.35 34.61
N ARG A 28 -22.05 30.37 35.78
CA ARG A 28 -22.36 29.54 36.95
C ARG A 28 -23.82 29.77 37.37
N THR A 29 -24.66 28.76 37.23
CA THR A 29 -25.89 28.65 38.03
C THR A 29 -25.48 28.25 39.45
N ARG A 30 -25.70 29.16 40.41
CA ARG A 30 -25.63 28.87 41.84
C ARG A 30 -26.75 27.89 42.19
N ALA A 31 -26.43 26.63 42.48
CA ALA A 31 -27.29 25.75 43.25
C ALA A 31 -26.85 25.77 44.72
N ARG A 32 -27.82 26.05 45.57
CA ARG A 32 -27.73 26.18 47.03
C ARG A 32 -27.51 24.79 47.63
N ALA A 33 -26.62 24.66 48.61
CA ALA A 33 -26.37 23.41 49.32
C ALA A 33 -27.63 22.96 50.08
N SER A 34 -28.09 21.73 49.83
CA SER A 34 -29.04 21.03 50.70
C SER A 34 -28.90 19.50 50.57
N GLU A 35 -28.52 18.89 51.70
CA GLU A 35 -28.75 17.51 52.18
C GLU A 35 -28.05 16.32 51.50
N PRO A 36 -27.68 15.27 52.29
CA PRO A 36 -26.97 14.11 51.78
C PRO A 36 -27.96 13.24 51.02
N LYS A 37 -27.91 13.30 49.68
CA LYS A 37 -28.66 12.37 48.84
C LYS A 37 -28.09 10.96 49.01
N GLN A 38 -29.00 10.00 49.20
CA GLN A 38 -28.77 8.58 48.96
C GLN A 38 -27.87 8.38 47.75
N ALA A 39 -26.94 7.40 47.83
CA ALA A 39 -26.03 7.05 46.75
C ALA A 39 -26.79 6.99 45.42
N ALA A 40 -26.60 8.04 44.62
CA ALA A 40 -27.16 8.16 43.29
C ALA A 40 -26.66 6.95 42.48
N TYR A 41 -27.53 6.35 41.69
CA TYR A 41 -27.11 5.21 40.88
C TYR A 41 -25.97 5.63 39.95
N ALA A 42 -25.06 4.72 39.56
CA ALA A 42 -23.89 5.06 38.74
C ALA A 42 -24.21 5.75 37.38
N TRP A 43 -25.48 5.73 36.94
CA TRP A 43 -25.97 6.40 35.73
C TRP A 43 -26.63 7.77 36.01
N GLU A 44 -26.84 8.13 37.28
CA GLU A 44 -27.24 9.46 37.75
C GLU A 44 -26.02 10.35 38.08
N ASP A 45 -24.80 9.81 37.95
CA ASP A 45 -23.56 10.58 38.11
C ASP A 45 -23.43 11.60 36.98
N GLU A 46 -22.90 12.78 37.31
CA GLU A 46 -22.81 13.90 36.36
C GLU A 46 -21.94 13.49 35.17
N TYR A 47 -22.43 13.68 33.94
CA TYR A 47 -21.73 13.28 32.71
C TYR A 47 -20.38 13.99 32.62
N GLN A 48 -19.33 13.35 33.13
CA GLN A 48 -17.96 13.80 32.99
C GLN A 48 -17.54 13.53 31.56
N ARG A 49 -17.10 14.58 30.87
CA ARG A 49 -16.62 14.41 29.50
C ARG A 49 -15.34 13.59 29.57
N THR A 50 -15.22 12.59 28.72
CA THR A 50 -14.05 11.68 28.68
C THR A 50 -12.72 12.41 28.53
N TRP A 51 -12.70 13.60 27.94
CA TRP A 51 -11.51 14.46 27.81
C TRP A 51 -11.13 15.26 29.06
N ASP A 52 -12.04 15.40 30.04
CA ASP A 52 -11.72 16.04 31.33
C ASP A 52 -10.95 15.07 32.27
N ILE A 53 -11.02 13.77 31.99
CA ILE A 53 -10.37 12.69 32.76
C ILE A 53 -8.93 12.46 32.27
N VAL A 54 -8.64 12.76 31.00
CA VAL A 54 -7.28 12.68 30.44
C VAL A 54 -6.48 13.85 30.97
N LYS A 55 -5.90 13.69 32.16
CA LYS A 55 -4.92 14.63 32.70
C LYS A 55 -3.60 14.46 31.95
N ASP A 56 -3.02 15.61 31.62
CA ASP A 56 -1.78 15.75 30.87
C ASP A 56 -0.59 15.26 31.72
N ASP A 57 -0.21 13.98 31.61
CA ASP A 57 1.00 13.42 32.23
C ASP A 57 2.23 14.02 31.54
N THR A 58 2.62 15.19 32.00
CA THR A 58 3.53 16.16 31.37
C THR A 58 5.02 15.79 31.42
N SER A 59 5.39 14.57 31.79
CA SER A 59 6.82 14.20 31.98
C SER A 59 7.43 13.28 30.92
N ARG A 60 6.65 12.47 30.19
CA ARG A 60 7.16 11.58 29.10
C ARG A 60 6.20 11.26 27.92
N PRO A 61 5.25 12.13 27.50
CA PRO A 61 4.26 11.74 26.50
C PRO A 61 4.84 11.66 25.07
N VAL A 62 5.78 12.54 24.71
CA VAL A 62 6.27 12.66 23.32
C VAL A 62 7.26 11.55 22.96
N GLU A 63 8.17 11.20 23.87
CA GLU A 63 9.17 10.16 23.63
C GLU A 63 8.52 8.78 23.49
N LEU A 64 7.50 8.49 24.32
CA LEU A 64 6.72 7.26 24.22
C LEU A 64 5.91 7.19 22.90
N LEU A 65 5.37 8.33 22.45
CA LEU A 65 4.64 8.40 21.17
C LEU A 65 5.57 8.19 19.98
N VAL A 66 6.75 8.82 19.99
CA VAL A 66 7.78 8.63 18.97
C VAL A 66 8.27 7.19 18.96
N GLN A 67 8.50 6.59 20.12
CA GLN A 67 8.88 5.18 20.23
C GLN A 67 7.79 4.26 19.68
N GLN A 68 6.52 4.50 20.00
CA GLN A 68 5.39 3.76 19.41
C GLN A 68 5.30 3.93 17.89
N MET A 69 5.61 5.12 17.34
CA MET A 69 5.66 5.33 15.89
C MET A 69 6.82 4.56 15.24
N VAL A 70 7.98 4.53 15.89
CA VAL A 70 9.15 3.78 15.43
C VAL A 70 8.88 2.27 15.50
N ASP A 71 8.32 1.79 16.62
CA ASP A 71 7.97 0.38 16.82
C ASP A 71 6.87 -0.07 15.85
N ALA A 72 5.89 0.79 15.55
CA ALA A 72 4.87 0.51 14.54
C ALA A 72 5.46 0.42 13.12
N ARG A 73 6.45 1.27 12.78
CA ARG A 73 7.19 1.17 11.51
C ARG A 73 8.05 -0.09 11.45
N LYS A 74 8.70 -0.45 12.55
CA LYS A 74 9.51 -1.68 12.66
C LYS A 74 8.64 -2.95 12.61
N ALA A 75 7.45 -2.91 13.19
CA ALA A 75 6.45 -3.97 13.07
C ALA A 75 5.95 -4.13 11.63
N LYS A 76 5.99 -3.07 10.80
CA LYS A 76 5.70 -3.16 9.36
C LYS A 76 6.85 -3.81 8.58
N LEU A 77 8.10 -3.43 8.85
CA LEU A 77 9.28 -4.05 8.23
C LEU A 77 9.37 -5.56 8.56
N SER A 78 9.25 -5.91 9.84
CA SER A 78 9.38 -7.30 10.33
C SER A 78 8.25 -8.26 9.90
N ARG A 79 7.15 -7.76 9.31
CA ARG A 79 6.11 -8.63 8.72
C ARG A 79 6.57 -9.28 7.42
N ASN A 80 7.51 -8.66 6.71
CA ASN A 80 8.06 -9.18 5.47
C ASN A 80 9.29 -10.01 5.80
N ALA A 81 9.07 -11.18 6.42
CA ALA A 81 10.16 -12.08 6.76
C ALA A 81 11.00 -12.34 5.49
N ALA A 82 12.31 -12.06 5.58
CA ALA A 82 13.31 -12.28 4.53
C ALA A 82 13.55 -13.77 4.20
N THR A 83 12.56 -14.63 4.45
CA THR A 83 12.57 -16.04 4.10
C THR A 83 12.46 -16.19 2.58
N PRO A 84 13.49 -16.77 1.93
CA PRO A 84 13.48 -16.96 0.49
C PRO A 84 12.45 -18.04 0.12
N PHE A 85 11.34 -17.62 -0.48
CA PHE A 85 10.34 -18.51 -1.04
C PHE A 85 10.34 -18.41 -2.57
N GLN A 86 9.97 -19.51 -3.23
CA GLN A 86 9.59 -19.43 -4.63
C GLN A 86 8.36 -18.53 -4.76
N ARG A 87 8.43 -17.48 -5.57
CA ARG A 87 7.33 -16.54 -5.81
C ARG A 87 6.87 -16.60 -7.27
N GLY A 88 5.56 -16.42 -7.50
CA GLY A 88 4.99 -16.29 -8.83
C GLY A 88 5.16 -14.86 -9.36
N ILE A 89 6.25 -14.56 -10.07
CA ILE A 89 6.53 -13.20 -10.57
C ILE A 89 5.58 -12.81 -11.70
N ILE A 90 5.19 -13.77 -12.55
CA ILE A 90 4.22 -13.54 -13.61
C ILE A 90 2.83 -13.71 -13.01
N ARG A 91 2.14 -12.60 -12.80
CA ARG A 91 0.86 -12.55 -12.08
C ARG A 91 -0.25 -12.11 -13.02
N THR A 92 -1.40 -12.73 -12.88
CA THR A 92 -2.65 -12.31 -13.51
C THR A 92 -3.65 -12.06 -12.39
N VAL A 93 -3.95 -10.78 -12.14
CA VAL A 93 -4.78 -10.34 -11.01
C VAL A 93 -6.11 -9.79 -11.51
N VAL A 94 -7.22 -10.28 -10.97
CA VAL A 94 -8.55 -9.68 -11.20
C VAL A 94 -8.99 -8.99 -9.91
N VAL A 95 -9.16 -7.66 -9.98
CA VAL A 95 -9.70 -6.88 -8.87
C VAL A 95 -11.22 -6.81 -9.03
N VAL A 96 -11.94 -7.33 -8.04
CA VAL A 96 -13.40 -7.28 -7.96
C VAL A 96 -13.81 -6.20 -6.98
N VAL A 97 -14.62 -5.25 -7.43
CA VAL A 97 -15.08 -4.10 -6.65
C VAL A 97 -16.57 -4.20 -6.40
N ASP A 98 -16.97 -4.12 -5.13
CA ASP A 98 -18.37 -3.94 -4.76
C ASP A 98 -18.85 -2.53 -5.16
N ALA A 99 -19.94 -2.46 -5.91
CA ALA A 99 -20.68 -1.23 -6.23
C ALA A 99 -22.18 -1.41 -5.96
N SER A 100 -22.50 -2.04 -4.82
CA SER A 100 -23.84 -2.14 -4.26
C SER A 100 -24.25 -0.89 -3.47
N ARG A 101 -25.50 -0.86 -3.02
CA ARG A 101 -26.04 0.20 -2.14
C ARG A 101 -25.23 0.40 -0.85
N ALA A 102 -24.58 -0.65 -0.32
CA ALA A 102 -23.76 -0.58 0.90
C ALA A 102 -22.53 0.33 0.72
N MET A 103 -22.13 0.57 -0.53
CA MET A 103 -20.96 1.38 -0.86
C MET A 103 -21.24 2.89 -0.91
N LEU A 104 -22.51 3.29 -0.77
CA LEU A 104 -22.93 4.69 -0.63
C LEU A 104 -22.77 5.23 0.79
N GLU A 105 -22.56 4.35 1.77
CA GLU A 105 -22.35 4.75 3.15
C GLU A 105 -21.09 5.62 3.31
N LYS A 106 -21.15 6.58 4.23
CA LYS A 106 -20.11 7.59 4.46
C LYS A 106 -19.12 7.20 5.55
N ASP A 107 -18.92 5.90 5.74
CA ASP A 107 -17.96 5.35 6.69
C ASP A 107 -16.53 5.80 6.35
N LEU A 108 -16.16 5.64 5.07
CA LEU A 108 -15.00 6.28 4.46
C LEU A 108 -15.42 7.56 3.73
N ARG A 109 -14.51 8.53 3.60
CA ARG A 109 -14.77 9.82 2.96
C ARG A 109 -14.37 9.81 1.48
N PRO A 110 -15.19 10.33 0.54
CA PRO A 110 -16.54 10.87 0.76
C PRO A 110 -17.62 9.79 0.95
N THR A 111 -17.46 8.65 0.28
CA THR A 111 -18.26 7.41 0.47
C THR A 111 -17.31 6.23 0.39
N ARG A 112 -17.74 5.04 0.86
CA ARG A 112 -16.96 3.80 0.70
C ARG A 112 -16.55 3.55 -0.75
N PHE A 113 -17.43 3.76 -1.71
CA PHE A 113 -17.11 3.63 -3.14
C PHE A 113 -16.06 4.65 -3.59
N GLY A 114 -16.25 5.93 -3.23
CA GLY A 114 -15.32 7.00 -3.61
C GLY A 114 -13.91 6.77 -3.07
N ALA A 115 -13.81 6.34 -1.81
CA ALA A 115 -12.54 5.97 -1.19
C ALA A 115 -11.91 4.73 -1.85
N THR A 116 -12.71 3.70 -2.13
CA THR A 116 -12.25 2.48 -2.82
C THR A 116 -11.66 2.79 -4.19
N VAL A 117 -12.34 3.60 -5.01
CA VAL A 117 -11.84 3.97 -6.34
C VAL A 117 -10.58 4.84 -6.28
N ALA A 118 -10.40 5.64 -5.22
CA ALA A 118 -9.18 6.41 -5.01
C ALA A 118 -8.01 5.51 -4.62
N HIS A 119 -8.18 4.67 -3.60
CA HIS A 119 -7.14 3.72 -3.17
C HIS A 119 -6.79 2.71 -4.26
N LEU A 120 -7.75 2.32 -5.10
CA LEU A 120 -7.47 1.47 -6.25
C LEU A 120 -6.60 2.15 -7.31
N GLN A 121 -6.73 3.47 -7.55
CA GLN A 121 -5.85 4.17 -8.49
C GLN A 121 -4.40 4.16 -8.01
N ASP A 122 -4.19 4.42 -6.71
CA ASP A 122 -2.87 4.37 -6.08
C ASP A 122 -2.32 2.94 -6.10
N PHE A 123 -3.16 1.94 -5.80
CA PHE A 123 -2.81 0.52 -5.91
C PHE A 123 -2.41 0.13 -7.34
N VAL A 124 -3.14 0.56 -8.38
CA VAL A 124 -2.78 0.28 -9.77
C VAL A 124 -1.39 0.84 -10.10
N ALA A 125 -1.12 2.09 -9.71
CA ALA A 125 0.17 2.72 -9.97
C ALA A 125 1.30 1.94 -9.29
N GLU A 126 1.18 1.66 -7.99
CA GLU A 126 2.19 0.92 -7.22
C GLU A 126 2.32 -0.53 -7.70
N PHE A 127 1.20 -1.19 -8.02
CA PHE A 127 1.18 -2.57 -8.47
C PHE A 127 2.00 -2.76 -9.75
N PHE A 128 1.80 -1.91 -10.77
CA PHE A 128 2.57 -1.96 -12.01
C PHE A 128 3.98 -1.40 -11.85
N ASP A 129 4.23 -0.54 -10.87
CA ASP A 129 5.57 -0.08 -10.56
C ASP A 129 6.43 -1.23 -10.02
N GLN A 130 5.90 -2.06 -9.13
CA GLN A 130 6.61 -3.21 -8.55
C GLN A 130 6.50 -4.49 -9.39
N ASN A 131 5.43 -4.66 -10.17
CA ASN A 131 5.12 -5.84 -10.97
C ASN A 131 4.87 -5.46 -12.45
N PRO A 132 5.88 -4.98 -13.19
CA PRO A 132 5.70 -4.52 -14.56
C PRO A 132 5.19 -5.62 -15.51
N ILE A 133 5.56 -6.88 -15.30
CA ILE A 133 5.16 -8.00 -16.17
C ILE A 133 3.80 -8.62 -15.81
N ALA A 134 3.13 -8.09 -14.78
CA ALA A 134 1.81 -8.56 -14.38
C ALA A 134 0.72 -8.09 -15.35
N GLN A 135 -0.41 -8.77 -15.33
CA GLN A 135 -1.62 -8.37 -16.00
C GLN A 135 -2.71 -8.15 -14.96
N MET A 136 -3.55 -7.15 -15.20
CA MET A 136 -4.66 -6.85 -14.31
C MET A 136 -5.97 -6.65 -15.09
N ALA A 137 -7.09 -7.01 -14.49
CA ALA A 137 -8.42 -6.64 -14.93
C ALA A 137 -9.22 -6.10 -13.73
N VAL A 138 -10.22 -5.26 -14.01
CA VAL A 138 -11.12 -4.71 -12.97
C VAL A 138 -12.55 -5.09 -13.30
N VAL A 139 -13.21 -5.77 -12.36
CA VAL A 139 -14.60 -6.21 -12.42
C VAL A 139 -15.39 -5.49 -11.33
N MET A 140 -16.63 -5.15 -11.62
CA MET A 140 -17.53 -4.48 -10.68
C MET A 140 -18.81 -5.28 -10.49
N MET A 141 -19.25 -5.41 -9.24
CA MET A 141 -20.54 -6.00 -8.85
C MET A 141 -21.58 -4.90 -8.67
N ARG A 142 -22.64 -4.90 -9.47
CA ARG A 142 -23.70 -3.90 -9.42
C ARG A 142 -25.03 -4.48 -9.87
N ASN A 143 -26.12 -4.15 -9.20
CA ASN A 143 -27.48 -4.63 -9.53
C ASN A 143 -27.59 -6.16 -9.66
N GLY A 144 -26.89 -6.92 -8.81
CA GLY A 144 -26.88 -8.39 -8.85
C GLY A 144 -26.09 -9.00 -10.01
N VAL A 145 -25.38 -8.19 -10.80
CA VAL A 145 -24.61 -8.66 -11.97
C VAL A 145 -23.15 -8.21 -11.85
N ALA A 146 -22.24 -9.02 -12.41
CA ALA A 146 -20.84 -8.65 -12.55
C ALA A 146 -20.56 -8.11 -13.95
N SER A 147 -19.79 -7.01 -14.04
CA SER A 147 -19.43 -6.36 -15.30
C SER A 147 -17.95 -6.03 -15.34
N VAL A 148 -17.32 -6.17 -16.51
CA VAL A 148 -15.92 -5.78 -16.70
C VAL A 148 -15.84 -4.27 -16.87
N VAL A 149 -15.09 -3.61 -16.00
CA VAL A 149 -14.80 -2.17 -16.08
C VAL A 149 -13.56 -1.92 -16.94
N SER A 150 -12.53 -2.73 -16.69
CA SER A 150 -11.27 -2.71 -17.42
C SER A 150 -10.86 -4.13 -17.78
N GLU A 151 -10.61 -4.36 -19.06
CA GLU A 151 -10.21 -5.64 -19.60
C GLU A 151 -8.81 -6.05 -19.15
N LEU A 152 -8.46 -7.32 -19.32
CA LEU A 152 -7.15 -7.84 -18.93
C LEU A 152 -6.04 -7.18 -19.74
N SER A 153 -5.22 -6.37 -19.08
CA SER A 153 -4.16 -5.58 -19.71
C SER A 153 -3.00 -5.32 -18.76
N GLY A 154 -1.81 -5.14 -19.32
CA GLY A 154 -0.59 -4.72 -18.62
C GLY A 154 -0.39 -3.20 -18.56
N SER A 155 -1.34 -2.40 -19.05
CA SER A 155 -1.23 -0.94 -19.07
C SER A 155 -1.85 -0.30 -17.82
N ALA A 156 -1.03 0.27 -16.95
CA ALA A 156 -1.48 1.01 -15.76
C ALA A 156 -2.38 2.21 -16.14
N GLN A 157 -2.04 2.94 -17.20
CA GLN A 157 -2.78 4.13 -17.64
C GLN A 157 -4.21 3.78 -18.03
N LEU A 158 -4.40 2.69 -18.77
CA LEU A 158 -5.73 2.21 -19.17
C LEU A 158 -6.61 1.99 -17.94
N HIS A 159 -6.10 1.28 -16.94
CA HIS A 159 -6.84 0.98 -15.71
C HIS A 159 -7.16 2.25 -14.91
N ILE A 160 -6.19 3.15 -14.76
CA ILE A 160 -6.38 4.43 -14.05
C ILE A 160 -7.44 5.30 -14.75
N GLU A 161 -7.42 5.38 -16.08
CA GLU A 161 -8.41 6.13 -16.84
C GLU A 161 -9.82 5.54 -16.69
N ARG A 162 -9.95 4.21 -16.70
CA ARG A 162 -11.23 3.52 -16.47
C ARG A 162 -11.76 3.76 -15.06
N LEU A 163 -10.90 3.69 -14.04
CA LEU A 163 -11.25 4.01 -12.65
C LEU A 163 -11.63 5.49 -12.48
N ARG A 164 -10.90 6.40 -13.13
CA ARG A 164 -11.24 7.83 -13.15
C ARG A 164 -12.59 8.09 -13.82
N ALA A 165 -12.90 7.36 -14.89
CA ALA A 165 -14.19 7.44 -15.56
C ALA A 165 -15.35 6.97 -14.67
N LEU A 166 -15.14 5.97 -13.80
CA LEU A 166 -16.13 5.58 -12.79
C LEU A 166 -16.44 6.73 -11.83
N ARG A 167 -15.42 7.45 -11.38
CA ARG A 167 -15.57 8.62 -10.49
C ARG A 167 -16.22 9.81 -11.20
N ALA A 168 -15.85 10.09 -12.45
CA ALA A 168 -16.41 11.20 -13.21
C ALA A 168 -17.88 10.98 -13.58
N ARG A 169 -18.29 9.72 -13.83
CA ARG A 169 -19.66 9.34 -14.18
C ARG A 169 -20.50 8.97 -12.96
N GLN A 170 -20.19 9.50 -11.78
CA GLN A 170 -20.85 9.13 -10.53
C GLN A 170 -22.38 9.27 -10.56
N HIS A 171 -22.92 10.16 -11.41
CA HIS A 171 -24.37 10.33 -11.56
C HIS A 171 -25.07 9.20 -12.37
N THR A 172 -24.35 8.48 -13.24
CA THR A 172 -24.88 7.36 -14.05
C THR A 172 -24.40 5.99 -13.56
N LEU A 173 -23.16 5.91 -13.07
CA LEU A 173 -22.51 4.72 -12.52
C LEU A 173 -22.50 4.69 -10.99
N GLU A 174 -23.50 5.31 -10.37
CA GLU A 174 -23.68 5.26 -8.93
C GLU A 174 -23.83 3.80 -8.43
N PRO A 175 -23.19 3.42 -7.30
CA PRO A 175 -23.38 2.13 -6.67
C PRO A 175 -24.85 1.86 -6.36
N LYS A 176 -25.40 0.77 -6.91
CA LYS A 176 -26.83 0.44 -6.82
C LYS A 176 -27.06 -1.07 -6.79
N GLY A 177 -28.21 -1.44 -6.22
CA GLY A 177 -28.63 -2.82 -6.04
C GLY A 177 -27.73 -3.57 -5.08
N ASP A 178 -27.69 -4.89 -5.24
CA ASP A 178 -26.98 -5.81 -4.36
C ASP A 178 -25.77 -6.43 -5.08
N PRO A 179 -24.73 -6.88 -4.34
CA PRO A 179 -23.55 -7.50 -4.94
C PRO A 179 -23.77 -8.99 -5.23
N SER A 180 -23.19 -9.50 -6.31
CA SER A 180 -23.17 -10.93 -6.63
C SER A 180 -21.74 -11.43 -6.76
N LEU A 181 -21.28 -12.15 -5.73
CA LEU A 181 -19.96 -12.76 -5.69
C LEU A 181 -19.83 -13.89 -6.70
N GLN A 182 -20.85 -14.75 -6.84
CA GLN A 182 -20.80 -15.88 -7.76
C GLN A 182 -20.55 -15.41 -9.20
N ASN A 183 -21.36 -14.46 -9.69
CA ASN A 183 -21.21 -13.92 -11.04
C ASN A 183 -19.84 -13.26 -11.24
N ALA A 184 -19.34 -12.56 -10.22
CA ALA A 184 -18.03 -11.93 -10.29
C ALA A 184 -16.88 -12.94 -10.32
N LEU A 185 -16.96 -14.00 -9.52
CA LEU A 185 -15.97 -15.07 -9.47
C LEU A 185 -15.96 -15.90 -10.76
N GLU A 186 -17.13 -16.18 -11.33
CA GLU A 186 -17.23 -16.89 -12.63
C GLU A 186 -16.67 -16.04 -13.78
N LEU A 187 -16.99 -14.75 -13.81
CA LEU A 187 -16.41 -13.82 -14.78
C LEU A 187 -14.90 -13.67 -14.61
N ALA A 188 -14.42 -13.54 -13.37
CA ALA A 188 -12.99 -13.49 -13.07
C ALA A 188 -12.28 -14.78 -13.49
N ARG A 189 -12.86 -15.95 -13.21
CA ARG A 189 -12.36 -17.26 -13.65
C ARG A 189 -12.26 -17.32 -15.17
N ALA A 190 -13.28 -16.85 -15.89
CA ALA A 190 -13.25 -16.80 -17.35
C ALA A 190 -12.11 -15.90 -17.88
N LEU A 191 -11.91 -14.71 -17.29
CA LEU A 191 -10.81 -13.81 -17.67
C LEU A 191 -9.42 -14.44 -17.41
N LEU A 192 -9.27 -15.12 -16.27
CA LEU A 192 -8.03 -15.79 -15.87
C LEU A 192 -7.70 -17.03 -16.72
N THR A 193 -8.72 -17.69 -17.28
CA THR A 193 -8.55 -18.91 -18.11
C THR A 193 -8.52 -18.61 -19.61
N ALA A 194 -9.11 -17.48 -20.06
CA ALA A 194 -9.12 -17.07 -21.46
C ALA A 194 -7.76 -16.63 -21.99
N GLY A 195 -6.85 -16.14 -21.13
CA GLY A 195 -5.53 -15.59 -21.48
C GLY A 195 -4.48 -16.59 -21.99
N GLY A 196 -4.87 -17.84 -22.21
CA GLY A 196 -4.00 -18.95 -22.58
C GLY A 196 -4.32 -20.13 -21.66
N GLY A 197 -4.58 -21.30 -22.24
CA GLY A 197 -5.09 -22.48 -21.53
C GLY A 197 -4.22 -22.97 -20.37
N PRO A 198 -4.44 -24.19 -19.86
CA PRO A 198 -3.81 -24.73 -18.64
C PRO A 198 -2.26 -24.78 -18.65
N THR A 199 -1.62 -24.36 -19.74
CA THR A 199 -0.17 -24.22 -19.91
C THR A 199 0.36 -22.80 -19.64
N SER A 200 -0.50 -21.79 -19.44
CA SER A 200 -0.10 -20.46 -18.95
C SER A 200 0.05 -20.52 -17.42
N ARG A 201 1.28 -20.80 -16.97
CA ARG A 201 1.60 -20.99 -15.54
C ARG A 201 1.94 -19.67 -14.84
N SER A 202 1.14 -18.63 -15.09
CA SER A 202 1.14 -17.42 -14.25
C SER A 202 0.36 -17.69 -12.97
N SER A 203 0.67 -16.97 -11.90
CA SER A 203 -0.19 -17.01 -10.72
C SER A 203 -1.52 -16.35 -11.03
N ARG A 204 -2.62 -17.02 -10.69
CA ARG A 204 -3.98 -16.54 -10.91
C ARG A 204 -4.54 -16.06 -9.57
N GLU A 205 -4.88 -14.79 -9.51
CA GLU A 205 -5.22 -14.13 -8.25
C GLU A 205 -6.46 -13.29 -8.42
N ILE A 206 -7.36 -13.34 -7.42
CA ILE A 206 -8.54 -12.49 -7.34
C ILE A 206 -8.45 -11.70 -6.03
N VAL A 207 -8.58 -10.38 -6.13
CA VAL A 207 -8.66 -9.48 -4.96
C VAL A 207 -10.06 -8.89 -4.92
N VAL A 208 -10.85 -9.25 -3.92
CA VAL A 208 -12.23 -8.78 -3.76
C VAL A 208 -12.27 -7.69 -2.70
N VAL A 209 -12.69 -6.48 -3.09
CA VAL A 209 -13.05 -5.42 -2.14
C VAL A 209 -14.56 -5.52 -1.88
N PHE A 210 -14.93 -6.02 -0.71
CA PHE A 210 -16.30 -6.36 -0.35
C PHE A 210 -16.84 -5.42 0.73
N GLY A 211 -17.84 -4.61 0.38
CA GLY A 211 -18.41 -3.61 1.29
C GLY A 211 -19.70 -4.08 1.96
N ALA A 212 -20.53 -4.83 1.25
CA ALA A 212 -21.74 -5.40 1.81
C ALA A 212 -21.44 -6.52 2.83
N LEU A 213 -22.45 -6.86 3.63
CA LEU A 213 -22.40 -7.98 4.58
C LEU A 213 -23.13 -9.23 4.08
N PHE A 214 -23.68 -9.16 2.87
CA PHE A 214 -24.39 -10.24 2.21
C PHE A 214 -24.11 -10.17 0.71
N THR A 215 -24.41 -11.27 0.00
CA THR A 215 -24.36 -11.34 -1.46
C THR A 215 -25.65 -11.98 -1.98
N SER A 216 -26.07 -11.58 -3.18
CA SER A 216 -27.24 -12.09 -3.87
C SER A 216 -26.78 -12.88 -5.09
N ASP A 217 -26.62 -14.19 -4.92
CA ASP A 217 -26.11 -15.09 -5.95
C ASP A 217 -27.22 -15.99 -6.51
N PRO A 218 -27.17 -16.34 -7.82
CA PRO A 218 -28.22 -17.13 -8.46
C PRO A 218 -28.21 -18.61 -8.07
N GLY A 219 -27.07 -19.16 -7.66
CA GLY A 219 -26.89 -20.56 -7.33
C GLY A 219 -26.03 -20.78 -6.08
N ASP A 220 -25.55 -22.02 -5.95
CA ASP A 220 -24.69 -22.42 -4.84
C ASP A 220 -23.24 -21.98 -5.07
N ILE A 221 -22.81 -20.96 -4.31
CA ILE A 221 -21.44 -20.42 -4.38
C ILE A 221 -20.36 -21.45 -4.02
N HIS A 222 -20.67 -22.48 -3.22
CA HIS A 222 -19.67 -23.48 -2.85
C HIS A 222 -19.17 -24.28 -4.05
N GLN A 223 -20.00 -24.50 -5.07
CA GLN A 223 -19.60 -25.12 -6.35
C GLN A 223 -18.65 -24.23 -7.15
N THR A 224 -18.86 -22.91 -7.09
CA THR A 224 -17.95 -21.93 -7.69
C THR A 224 -16.62 -21.92 -6.95
N ILE A 225 -16.62 -21.99 -5.62
CA ILE A 225 -15.41 -22.14 -4.81
C ILE A 225 -14.65 -23.42 -5.19
N ASP A 226 -15.33 -24.56 -5.32
CA ASP A 226 -14.74 -25.83 -5.76
C ASP A 226 -14.06 -25.68 -7.13
N SER A 227 -14.69 -24.94 -8.03
CA SER A 227 -14.16 -24.70 -9.36
C SER A 227 -12.92 -23.80 -9.34
N LEU A 228 -12.89 -22.77 -8.48
CA LEU A 228 -11.70 -21.93 -8.30
C LEU A 228 -10.52 -22.72 -7.71
N VAL A 229 -10.79 -23.61 -6.75
CA VAL A 229 -9.78 -24.49 -6.15
C VAL A 229 -9.21 -25.45 -7.20
N ARG A 230 -10.07 -26.03 -8.05
CA ARG A 230 -9.63 -26.91 -9.15
C ARG A 230 -8.76 -26.18 -10.19
N ASP A 231 -9.05 -24.91 -10.44
CA ASP A 231 -8.31 -24.09 -11.40
C ASP A 231 -7.06 -23.40 -10.78
N GLU A 232 -6.73 -23.73 -9.53
CA GLU A 232 -5.61 -23.20 -8.73
C GLU A 232 -5.62 -21.65 -8.62
N ILE A 233 -6.82 -21.07 -8.48
CA ILE A 233 -6.99 -19.63 -8.36
C ILE A 233 -6.97 -19.23 -6.88
N ARG A 234 -6.09 -18.31 -6.52
CA ARG A 234 -5.98 -17.77 -5.16
C ARG A 234 -6.89 -16.56 -4.99
N VAL A 235 -7.61 -16.49 -3.87
CA VAL A 235 -8.51 -15.38 -3.60
C VAL A 235 -8.12 -14.67 -2.31
N ARG A 236 -8.07 -13.35 -2.34
CA ARG A 236 -7.97 -12.48 -1.17
C ARG A 236 -9.22 -11.60 -1.08
N VAL A 237 -9.71 -11.38 0.13
CA VAL A 237 -10.88 -10.54 0.37
C VAL A 237 -10.49 -9.42 1.34
N ILE A 238 -10.92 -8.22 1.03
CA ILE A 238 -10.83 -7.04 1.90
C ILE A 238 -12.26 -6.64 2.23
N GLY A 239 -12.68 -6.92 3.46
CA GLY A 239 -14.01 -6.56 3.98
C GLY A 239 -14.01 -5.14 4.54
N LEU A 240 -14.96 -4.29 4.15
CA LEU A 240 -15.01 -2.90 4.63
C LEU A 240 -15.64 -2.73 6.02
N ALA A 241 -16.50 -3.66 6.46
CA ALA A 241 -17.22 -3.50 7.73
C ALA A 241 -16.96 -4.67 8.68
N ALA A 242 -17.29 -5.89 8.25
CA ALA A 242 -17.17 -7.07 9.10
C ALA A 242 -16.70 -8.29 8.31
N GLN A 243 -16.45 -9.37 9.05
CA GLN A 243 -16.12 -10.66 8.48
C GLN A 243 -17.40 -11.41 8.04
N VAL A 244 -17.46 -11.82 6.78
CA VAL A 244 -18.54 -12.65 6.23
C VAL A 244 -18.07 -14.11 6.15
N ALA A 245 -18.88 -15.04 6.67
CA ALA A 245 -18.51 -16.46 6.78
C ALA A 245 -18.14 -17.09 5.42
N ILE A 246 -18.93 -16.82 4.38
CA ILE A 246 -18.67 -17.31 3.01
C ILE A 246 -17.34 -16.76 2.45
N CYS A 247 -17.04 -15.48 2.68
CA CYS A 247 -15.77 -14.88 2.24
C CYS A 247 -14.57 -15.51 2.97
N ARG A 248 -14.72 -15.83 4.26
CA ARG A 248 -13.70 -16.55 5.04
C ARG A 248 -13.47 -17.95 4.49
N GLU A 249 -14.54 -18.69 4.20
CA GLU A 249 -14.46 -20.02 3.61
C GLU A 249 -13.81 -19.98 2.22
N LEU A 250 -14.23 -19.05 1.35
CA LEU A 250 -13.63 -18.81 0.03
C LEU A 250 -12.11 -18.62 0.11
N VAL A 251 -11.65 -17.72 0.98
CA VAL A 251 -10.21 -17.48 1.17
C VAL A 251 -9.51 -18.73 1.71
N ALA A 252 -10.06 -19.37 2.74
CA ALA A 252 -9.45 -20.56 3.33
C ALA A 252 -9.32 -21.70 2.32
N ARG A 253 -10.37 -21.96 1.52
CA ARG A 253 -10.38 -23.07 0.56
C ARG A 253 -9.43 -22.83 -0.63
N THR A 254 -9.33 -21.58 -1.09
CA THR A 254 -8.45 -21.21 -2.21
C THR A 254 -6.98 -21.06 -1.83
N ASN A 255 -6.68 -20.89 -0.53
CA ASN A 255 -5.32 -20.71 -0.01
C ASN A 255 -4.87 -21.87 0.90
N ALA A 256 -5.19 -23.11 0.53
CA ALA A 256 -4.73 -24.33 1.21
C ALA A 256 -5.08 -24.43 2.72
N GLY A 257 -6.17 -23.79 3.15
CA GLY A 257 -6.66 -23.75 4.54
C GLY A 257 -6.31 -22.47 5.30
N GLU A 258 -5.47 -21.60 4.73
CA GLU A 258 -5.03 -20.37 5.39
C GLU A 258 -6.06 -19.25 5.25
N CYS A 259 -6.45 -18.66 6.39
CA CYS A 259 -7.39 -17.52 6.43
C CYS A 259 -6.70 -16.16 6.33
N ALA A 260 -5.36 -16.10 6.26
CA ALA A 260 -4.59 -14.84 6.26
C ALA A 260 -4.88 -13.93 5.05
N GLY A 261 -5.50 -14.47 3.99
CA GLY A 261 -5.94 -13.71 2.83
C GLY A 261 -7.21 -12.87 3.04
N TYR A 262 -7.86 -12.91 4.21
CA TYR A 262 -9.04 -12.11 4.52
C TYR A 262 -8.70 -11.02 5.55
N GLY A 263 -8.61 -9.77 5.10
CA GLY A 263 -8.48 -8.59 5.96
C GLY A 263 -9.81 -7.85 6.14
N VAL A 264 -10.06 -7.32 7.34
CA VAL A 264 -11.16 -6.39 7.61
C VAL A 264 -10.56 -5.03 7.93
N ILE A 265 -11.04 -3.98 7.26
CA ILE A 265 -10.52 -2.64 7.50
C ILE A 265 -10.94 -2.12 8.87
N VAL A 266 -10.09 -1.29 9.47
CA VAL A 266 -10.41 -0.57 10.72
C VAL A 266 -10.55 0.93 10.45
N GLY A 267 -9.90 1.41 9.40
CA GLY A 267 -9.95 2.80 8.94
C GLY A 267 -9.23 2.95 7.61
N ASP A 268 -9.15 4.18 7.10
CA ASP A 268 -8.62 4.49 5.78
C ASP A 268 -7.15 4.06 5.58
N ALA A 269 -6.30 4.32 6.57
CA ALA A 269 -4.89 3.92 6.52
C ALA A 269 -4.72 2.39 6.48
N HIS A 270 -5.52 1.64 7.25
CA HIS A 270 -5.48 0.18 7.27
C HIS A 270 -6.02 -0.40 5.95
N PHE A 271 -7.01 0.25 5.33
CA PHE A 271 -7.50 -0.15 4.02
C PHE A 271 -6.40 -0.05 2.95
N ARG A 272 -5.69 1.07 2.91
CA ARG A 272 -4.52 1.24 2.04
C ARG A 272 -3.46 0.18 2.32
N GLU A 273 -3.15 -0.10 3.58
CA GLU A 273 -2.17 -1.13 3.96
C GLU A 273 -2.54 -2.53 3.44
N LEU A 274 -3.81 -2.94 3.56
CA LEU A 274 -4.28 -4.23 3.04
C LEU A 274 -4.22 -4.32 1.51
N LEU A 275 -4.51 -3.22 0.80
CA LEU A 275 -4.36 -3.15 -0.66
C LEU A 275 -2.88 -3.23 -1.06
N MET A 276 -2.00 -2.50 -0.38
CA MET A 276 -0.57 -2.53 -0.69
C MET A 276 0.07 -3.89 -0.36
N ALA A 277 -0.43 -4.61 0.64
CA ALA A 277 -0.04 -6.00 0.90
C ALA A 277 -0.41 -6.96 -0.25
N CYS A 278 -1.27 -6.56 -1.19
CA CYS A 278 -1.55 -7.32 -2.42
C CYS A 278 -0.56 -7.04 -3.55
N VAL A 279 0.27 -6.00 -3.44
CA VAL A 279 1.33 -5.68 -4.41
C VAL A 279 2.45 -6.69 -4.36
N GLU A 280 2.77 -7.23 -3.19
CA GLU A 280 3.80 -8.25 -3.04
C GLU A 280 3.33 -9.60 -3.63
N PRO A 281 4.14 -10.27 -4.48
CA PRO A 281 3.83 -11.59 -5.00
C PRO A 281 3.73 -12.63 -3.89
N LEU A 282 2.62 -13.37 -3.86
CA LEU A 282 2.42 -14.45 -2.88
C LEU A 282 3.42 -15.60 -3.12
N ALA A 283 3.92 -16.19 -2.03
CA ALA A 283 4.72 -17.40 -2.06
C ALA A 283 3.96 -18.55 -2.74
N VAL A 284 4.67 -19.37 -3.51
CA VAL A 284 4.12 -20.58 -4.12
C VAL A 284 4.00 -21.64 -3.04
N ALA A 285 2.79 -22.18 -2.86
CA ALA A 285 2.55 -23.22 -1.86
C ALA A 285 3.39 -24.47 -2.17
N ARG A 286 4.09 -24.99 -1.15
CA ARG A 286 5.05 -26.09 -1.27
C ARG A 286 4.47 -27.36 -1.92
N ARG A 287 3.16 -27.63 -1.76
CA ARG A 287 2.47 -28.75 -2.41
C ARG A 287 2.55 -28.70 -3.93
N ALA A 288 2.50 -27.51 -4.54
CA ALA A 288 2.64 -27.36 -5.99
C ALA A 288 4.08 -27.57 -6.47
N ALA A 289 5.08 -27.28 -5.62
CA ALA A 289 6.49 -27.45 -5.94
C ALA A 289 6.94 -28.92 -5.93
N GLU A 290 6.35 -29.76 -5.06
CA GLU A 290 6.70 -31.19 -4.96
C GLU A 290 6.07 -32.03 -6.10
N THR A 291 4.93 -31.61 -6.66
CA THR A 291 4.24 -32.32 -7.75
C THR A 291 4.65 -31.85 -9.16
N ALA A 292 5.27 -30.68 -9.30
CA ALA A 292 5.67 -30.14 -10.59
C ALA A 292 6.98 -30.76 -11.08
N THR A 293 6.91 -31.56 -12.15
CA THR A 293 8.08 -32.05 -12.88
C THR A 293 8.77 -30.89 -13.62
N GLY A 294 9.59 -30.12 -12.91
CA GLY A 294 10.44 -29.05 -13.44
C GLY A 294 9.88 -27.63 -13.28
N VAL A 295 10.78 -26.63 -13.28
CA VAL A 295 10.43 -25.21 -13.27
C VAL A 295 9.95 -24.81 -14.67
N PRO A 296 8.73 -24.25 -14.81
CA PRO A 296 8.22 -23.90 -16.12
C PRO A 296 8.99 -22.74 -16.74
N VAL A 297 9.51 -22.95 -17.94
CA VAL A 297 10.23 -21.92 -18.70
C VAL A 297 9.26 -21.23 -19.65
N LEU A 298 9.15 -19.91 -19.56
CA LEU A 298 8.40 -19.10 -20.52
C LEU A 298 9.34 -18.47 -21.53
N ARG A 299 8.99 -18.58 -22.82
CA ARG A 299 9.71 -17.88 -23.89
C ARG A 299 9.28 -16.41 -23.92
N MET A 300 10.25 -15.51 -23.76
CA MET A 300 10.06 -14.06 -23.83
C MET A 300 10.88 -13.44 -24.97
N GLY A 301 10.46 -12.27 -25.45
CA GLY A 301 11.17 -11.49 -26.46
C GLY A 301 11.64 -10.15 -25.92
N PHE A 302 12.91 -9.82 -26.16
CA PHE A 302 13.48 -8.49 -25.89
C PHE A 302 13.47 -7.68 -27.19
N PRO A 303 12.53 -6.74 -27.36
CA PRO A 303 12.41 -5.98 -28.59
C PRO A 303 13.42 -4.84 -28.63
N SER A 304 13.87 -4.47 -29.84
CA SER A 304 14.69 -3.29 -30.06
C SER A 304 13.81 -2.05 -30.27
N ARG A 305 14.30 -0.89 -29.83
CA ARG A 305 13.60 0.38 -30.05
C ARG A 305 13.56 0.68 -31.55
N ALA A 306 12.36 0.89 -32.07
CA ALA A 306 12.13 1.34 -33.43
C ALA A 306 12.38 2.84 -33.51
N PRO A 307 13.31 3.32 -34.36
CA PRO A 307 13.49 4.75 -34.56
C PRO A 307 12.21 5.36 -35.18
N ALA A 308 11.92 6.59 -34.80
CA ALA A 308 10.93 7.42 -35.48
C ALA A 308 11.57 7.92 -36.77
N ALA A 309 10.99 7.61 -37.93
CA ALA A 309 11.37 8.29 -39.17
C ALA A 309 10.52 9.57 -39.27
N PRO A 310 11.12 10.77 -39.12
CA PRO A 310 10.35 12.01 -39.18
C PRO A 310 9.67 12.13 -40.54
N GLY A 311 8.36 12.40 -40.53
CA GLY A 311 7.57 12.65 -41.75
C GLY A 311 6.99 11.41 -42.44
N MET A 312 7.18 10.19 -41.93
CA MET A 312 6.51 8.98 -42.45
C MET A 312 5.49 8.41 -41.45
N PRO A 313 4.25 8.12 -41.87
CA PRO A 313 3.25 7.52 -41.00
C PRO A 313 3.72 6.13 -40.59
N VAL A 314 3.85 5.89 -39.30
CA VAL A 314 4.25 4.57 -38.80
C VAL A 314 3.04 3.78 -38.31
N LEU A 315 2.88 2.60 -38.89
CA LEU A 315 1.82 1.65 -38.51
C LEU A 315 2.20 0.91 -37.24
N CYS A 316 1.28 0.89 -36.28
CA CYS A 316 1.38 0.09 -35.07
C CYS A 316 0.45 -1.13 -35.20
N ALA A 317 0.95 -2.32 -34.89
CA ALA A 317 0.13 -3.53 -34.90
C ALA A 317 -0.94 -3.54 -33.80
N CYS A 318 -0.76 -2.75 -32.74
CA CYS A 318 -1.73 -2.61 -31.65
C CYS A 318 -2.89 -1.67 -32.02
N HIS A 319 -2.63 -0.63 -32.81
CA HIS A 319 -3.60 0.42 -33.14
C HIS A 319 -3.51 0.73 -34.64
N PRO A 320 -4.25 0.00 -35.50
CA PRO A 320 -4.17 0.18 -36.95
C PRO A 320 -4.68 1.55 -37.42
N GLN A 321 -5.54 2.20 -36.63
CA GLN A 321 -6.26 3.43 -36.99
C GLN A 321 -5.85 4.66 -36.17
N GLY A 322 -5.06 4.49 -35.10
CA GLY A 322 -4.55 5.58 -34.27
C GLY A 322 -3.10 5.87 -34.65
N GLY A 323 -2.78 7.13 -34.97
CA GLY A 323 -1.43 7.57 -35.28
C GLY A 323 -0.43 6.98 -34.29
N GLY A 324 0.42 6.07 -34.78
CA GLY A 324 1.37 5.37 -33.94
C GLY A 324 2.24 6.38 -33.22
N ALA A 325 2.49 6.17 -31.93
CA ALA A 325 3.49 6.93 -31.22
C ALA A 325 4.79 6.94 -32.04
N ASP A 326 5.45 8.10 -32.13
CA ASP A 326 6.72 8.27 -32.84
C ASP A 326 7.74 7.22 -32.37
N THR A 327 7.65 6.84 -31.10
CA THR A 327 8.40 5.74 -30.50
C THR A 327 7.62 4.42 -30.59
N GLY A 328 8.30 3.36 -31.01
CA GLY A 328 7.76 2.00 -31.00
C GLY A 328 8.86 0.97 -30.78
N TYR A 329 8.48 -0.30 -30.77
CA TYR A 329 9.40 -1.42 -30.54
C TYR A 329 9.18 -2.51 -31.58
N TRP A 330 10.27 -3.13 -32.05
CA TRP A 330 10.21 -4.22 -33.02
C TRP A 330 10.15 -5.57 -32.32
N CYS A 331 9.13 -6.36 -32.61
CA CYS A 331 9.06 -7.74 -32.14
C CYS A 331 10.22 -8.57 -32.72
N PRO A 332 11.01 -9.30 -31.91
CA PRO A 332 12.13 -10.09 -32.43
C PRO A 332 11.70 -11.30 -33.27
N GLN A 333 10.46 -11.78 -33.11
CA GLN A 333 9.97 -12.97 -33.82
C GLN A 333 9.28 -12.64 -35.14
N CYS A 334 8.31 -11.73 -35.14
CA CYS A 334 7.52 -11.39 -36.34
C CYS A 334 7.83 -10.01 -36.92
N ARG A 335 8.72 -9.22 -36.30
CA ARG A 335 9.08 -7.85 -36.70
C ARG A 335 7.92 -6.86 -36.77
N SER A 336 6.77 -7.19 -36.17
CA SER A 336 5.68 -6.23 -36.00
C SER A 336 6.08 -5.09 -35.06
N ARG A 337 5.66 -3.85 -35.36
CA ARG A 337 5.85 -2.71 -34.45
C ARG A 337 4.76 -2.66 -33.39
N VAL A 338 5.14 -2.50 -32.13
CA VAL A 338 4.24 -2.27 -30.99
C VAL A 338 4.53 -0.92 -30.35
N CYS A 339 3.53 -0.27 -29.76
CA CYS A 339 3.66 1.09 -29.20
C CYS A 339 4.18 1.12 -27.76
N SER A 340 3.83 0.13 -26.94
CA SER A 340 4.15 0.10 -25.52
C SER A 340 4.63 -1.27 -25.09
N LEU A 341 5.44 -1.29 -24.03
CA LEU A 341 5.92 -2.48 -23.35
C LEU A 341 5.65 -2.32 -21.85
N PRO A 342 5.45 -3.40 -21.11
CA PRO A 342 5.39 -4.78 -21.59
C PRO A 342 4.04 -5.13 -22.23
N CYS A 343 4.05 -6.01 -23.24
CA CYS A 343 2.82 -6.44 -23.91
C CYS A 343 2.97 -7.83 -24.55
N VAL A 344 1.86 -8.48 -24.86
CA VAL A 344 1.84 -9.67 -25.71
C VAL A 344 1.75 -9.20 -27.17
N CYS A 345 2.65 -9.68 -28.02
CA CYS A 345 2.66 -9.31 -29.43
C CYS A 345 1.34 -9.77 -30.11
N PRO A 346 0.56 -8.86 -30.71
CA PRO A 346 -0.74 -9.22 -31.31
C PRO A 346 -0.63 -10.13 -32.54
N VAL A 347 0.55 -10.20 -33.17
CA VAL A 347 0.77 -11.00 -34.39
C VAL A 347 1.26 -12.40 -34.07
N CYS A 348 2.22 -12.55 -33.15
CA CYS A 348 2.87 -13.84 -32.88
C CYS A 348 2.65 -14.39 -31.47
N GLY A 349 1.96 -13.67 -30.59
CA GLY A 349 1.68 -14.10 -29.22
C GLY A 349 2.89 -14.12 -28.27
N LEU A 350 4.08 -13.69 -28.72
CA LEU A 350 5.27 -13.64 -27.87
C LEU A 350 5.15 -12.48 -26.86
N MET A 351 5.43 -12.77 -25.58
CA MET A 351 5.51 -11.73 -24.54
C MET A 351 6.76 -10.87 -24.78
N LEU A 352 6.55 -9.56 -24.94
CA LEU A 352 7.60 -8.57 -25.19
C LEU A 352 7.87 -7.76 -23.93
N ILE A 353 9.12 -7.79 -23.47
CA ILE A 353 9.58 -7.14 -22.23
C ILE A 353 10.94 -6.47 -22.42
N LEU A 354 11.27 -5.51 -21.57
CA LEU A 354 12.62 -4.96 -21.45
C LEU A 354 13.33 -5.60 -20.26
N SER A 355 14.66 -5.59 -20.29
CA SER A 355 15.48 -6.04 -19.15
C SER A 355 15.19 -5.26 -17.87
N THR A 356 14.85 -3.97 -17.99
CA THR A 356 14.46 -3.10 -16.87
C THR A 356 13.19 -3.58 -16.16
N HIS A 357 12.24 -4.21 -16.86
CA HIS A 357 11.03 -4.76 -16.25
C HIS A 357 11.35 -5.97 -15.36
N LEU A 358 12.30 -6.82 -15.76
CA LEU A 358 12.73 -7.95 -14.94
C LEU A 358 13.56 -7.48 -13.73
N ALA A 359 14.48 -6.53 -13.95
CA ALA A 359 15.31 -5.98 -12.88
C ALA A 359 14.47 -5.38 -11.76
N ARG A 360 13.39 -4.70 -12.13
CA ARG A 360 12.43 -4.13 -11.19
C ARG A 360 11.70 -5.17 -10.35
N THR A 361 11.43 -6.37 -10.88
CA THR A 361 10.84 -7.47 -10.07
C THR A 361 11.85 -8.21 -9.18
N HIS A 362 13.14 -7.92 -9.30
CA HIS A 362 14.19 -8.65 -8.60
C HIS A 362 14.13 -8.51 -7.07
N HIS A 363 13.68 -7.37 -6.56
CA HIS A 363 13.60 -7.13 -5.11
C HIS A 363 12.62 -8.09 -4.40
N HIS A 364 11.62 -8.63 -5.10
CA HIS A 364 10.74 -9.66 -4.56
C HIS A 364 11.44 -11.02 -4.39
N LEU A 365 12.48 -11.29 -5.19
CA LEU A 365 13.21 -12.56 -5.18
C LEU A 365 14.30 -12.58 -4.11
N VAL A 366 14.99 -11.45 -3.94
CA VAL A 366 16.09 -11.30 -3.00
C VAL A 366 15.85 -10.03 -2.19
N PRO A 367 14.95 -10.09 -1.18
CA PRO A 367 14.79 -8.96 -0.27
C PRO A 367 16.06 -8.76 0.57
N PRO A 368 16.39 -7.51 0.93
CA PRO A 368 17.48 -7.26 1.87
C PRO A 368 17.17 -7.90 3.23
N PRO A 369 18.18 -8.44 3.94
CA PRO A 369 17.98 -8.98 5.27
C PRO A 369 17.71 -7.86 6.27
N ASP A 370 16.83 -8.14 7.24
CA ASP A 370 16.51 -7.22 8.32
C ASP A 370 17.79 -6.77 9.06
N TYR A 371 17.87 -5.48 9.36
CA TYR A 371 18.99 -4.94 10.12
C TYR A 371 18.87 -5.25 11.60
N GLU A 372 19.97 -5.72 12.19
CA GLU A 372 20.04 -6.05 13.61
C GLU A 372 20.19 -4.78 14.44
N THR A 373 19.38 -4.64 15.49
CA THR A 373 19.56 -3.55 16.46
C THR A 373 20.74 -3.86 17.37
N LYS A 374 21.77 -3.02 17.32
CA LYS A 374 22.87 -3.05 18.29
C LYS A 374 22.59 -2.01 19.37
N GLU A 375 22.29 -2.47 20.58
CA GLU A 375 22.21 -1.59 21.74
C GLU A 375 23.62 -1.10 22.11
N GLU A 376 23.72 0.18 22.47
CA GLU A 376 24.97 0.75 22.99
C GLU A 376 25.23 0.17 24.38
N THR A 377 26.22 -0.71 24.51
CA THR A 377 26.80 -1.02 25.81
C THR A 377 27.46 0.25 26.34
N LYS A 378 26.75 0.96 27.22
CA LYS A 378 27.37 1.99 28.07
C LYS A 378 28.36 1.30 29.00
N GLU A 379 29.61 1.18 28.57
CA GLU A 379 30.72 0.98 29.50
C GLU A 379 30.77 2.20 30.42
N THR A 380 30.19 2.06 31.60
CA THR A 380 30.42 2.96 32.72
C THR A 380 31.88 2.78 33.11
N LYS A 381 32.77 3.61 32.54
CA LYS A 381 34.08 3.84 33.15
C LYS A 381 33.84 4.54 34.48
N GLU A 382 33.72 3.76 35.54
CA GLU A 382 33.92 4.23 36.91
C GLU A 382 35.37 4.69 37.03
N THR A 383 35.62 5.97 36.79
CA THR A 383 36.86 6.62 37.23
C THR A 383 36.77 6.79 38.74
N ASN A 384 37.35 5.85 39.48
CA ASN A 384 37.72 6.05 40.88
C ASN A 384 38.80 7.13 40.96
N ASP A 385 38.39 8.39 41.06
CA ASP A 385 39.26 9.49 41.44
C ASP A 385 39.50 9.43 42.96
N SER A 386 40.69 8.99 43.35
CA SER A 386 41.26 9.25 44.67
C SER A 386 42.50 10.12 44.50
N ASN A 387 42.30 11.41 44.78
CA ASN A 387 43.23 12.42 45.30
C ASN A 387 44.73 12.07 45.28
N ASN A 388 45.52 12.89 44.56
CA ASN A 388 46.70 13.49 45.19
C ASN A 388 47.12 14.80 44.50
N ASP A 389 47.23 15.85 45.30
CA ASP A 389 47.79 17.16 44.96
C ASP A 389 49.30 17.05 44.66
N ASN A 390 49.84 17.85 43.73
CA ASN A 390 50.73 19.00 44.04
C ASN A 390 51.35 19.69 42.81
N SER A 391 51.31 21.03 42.84
CA SER A 391 52.33 22.01 42.43
C SER A 391 52.95 22.07 41.01
N ASN A 392 52.53 23.12 40.28
CA ASN A 392 53.32 24.27 39.81
C ASN A 392 54.13 24.25 38.48
N SER A 393 54.09 25.42 37.84
CA SER A 393 54.99 26.05 36.83
C SER A 393 54.89 25.73 35.31
N ASN A 394 54.46 26.78 34.59
CA ASN A 394 54.94 27.40 33.34
C ASN A 394 55.17 26.61 32.02
N ASN A 395 54.63 27.23 30.95
CA ASN A 395 55.06 27.30 29.55
C ASN A 395 55.60 26.01 28.88
N ASP A 396 54.95 25.58 27.80
CA ASP A 396 55.40 25.95 26.44
C ASP A 396 54.51 25.35 25.35
N SER A 397 54.34 26.11 24.29
CA SER A 397 53.84 25.66 23.00
C SER A 397 54.76 24.56 22.45
N SER A 398 54.28 23.32 22.38
CA SER A 398 54.79 22.36 21.40
C SER A 398 53.77 21.27 21.10
N ASN A 399 53.32 21.35 19.85
CA ASN A 399 52.78 20.30 19.00
C ASN A 399 52.93 18.85 19.51
N SER A 400 51.82 18.19 19.79
CA SER A 400 51.71 16.75 19.63
C SER A 400 50.34 16.43 19.04
N ASN A 401 50.35 16.10 17.75
CA ASN A 401 49.33 15.33 17.07
C ASN A 401 48.88 14.19 17.99
N ASN A 402 47.71 14.33 18.60
CA ASN A 402 46.95 13.18 19.06
C ASN A 402 45.82 12.99 18.07
N ASP A 403 45.94 11.92 17.30
CA ASP A 403 44.86 11.30 16.55
C ASP A 403 43.61 11.27 17.45
N SER A 404 42.74 12.24 17.26
CA SER A 404 41.33 12.11 17.59
C SER A 404 40.76 11.07 16.63
N SER A 405 41.03 9.79 16.95
CA SER A 405 40.31 8.61 16.49
C SER A 405 38.89 8.63 17.08
N GLY A 406 38.18 9.73 16.84
CA GLY A 406 36.87 10.04 17.37
C GLY A 406 35.78 9.38 16.55
N ASN A 407 35.18 8.33 17.12
CA ASN A 407 33.78 7.94 16.92
C ASN A 407 33.22 7.99 15.48
N SER A 408 33.88 7.34 14.52
CA SER A 408 33.24 7.02 13.24
C SER A 408 32.07 6.02 13.38
N SER A 409 31.95 5.37 14.54
CA SER A 409 30.94 4.37 14.90
C SER A 409 29.54 4.92 15.19
N GLU A 410 29.37 6.23 15.32
CA GLU A 410 28.06 6.86 15.66
C GLU A 410 27.35 7.48 14.45
N ARG A 411 28.00 7.53 13.29
CA ARG A 411 27.42 8.09 12.06
C ARG A 411 26.65 7.04 11.28
N CYS A 412 25.48 7.43 10.78
CA CYS A 412 24.75 6.63 9.81
C CYS A 412 25.56 6.55 8.51
N PHE A 413 25.82 5.34 8.01
CA PHE A 413 26.54 5.13 6.75
C PHE A 413 25.77 5.71 5.55
N GLY A 414 24.43 5.66 5.58
CA GLY A 414 23.59 6.10 4.46
C GLY A 414 23.50 7.63 4.32
N CYS A 415 23.19 8.34 5.40
CA CYS A 415 22.94 9.78 5.37
C CYS A 415 24.02 10.62 6.06
N LEU A 416 25.05 9.99 6.64
CA LEU A 416 26.15 10.64 7.39
C LEU A 416 25.70 11.44 8.61
N ALA A 417 24.42 11.36 8.99
CA ALA A 417 23.89 12.04 10.16
C ALA A 417 24.55 11.49 11.44
N GLN A 418 24.95 12.41 12.31
CA GLN A 418 25.21 12.15 13.72
C GLN A 418 23.87 12.21 14.46
N GLY A 419 23.46 11.10 15.04
CA GLY A 419 22.26 11.04 15.88
C GLY A 419 22.67 10.64 17.29
N ASP A 420 22.14 11.36 18.27
CA ASP A 420 22.27 11.00 19.69
C ASP A 420 21.05 10.16 20.09
N GLY A 421 21.25 9.08 20.86
CA GLY A 421 20.15 8.24 21.36
C GLY A 421 19.35 7.49 20.28
N ALA A 422 18.01 7.51 20.37
CA ALA A 422 17.08 6.70 19.54
C ALA A 422 17.10 7.04 18.03
N LEU A 423 17.67 8.19 17.66
CA LEU A 423 17.87 8.63 16.27
C LEU A 423 19.28 8.29 15.74
N GLY A 424 20.14 7.72 16.58
CA GLY A 424 21.48 7.27 16.22
C GLY A 424 21.50 6.08 15.27
N ALA A 425 22.69 5.77 14.75
CA ALA A 425 22.91 4.67 13.81
C ALA A 425 22.92 3.31 14.54
N ARG A 426 21.73 2.86 14.98
CA ARG A 426 21.55 1.64 15.79
C ARG A 426 21.33 0.36 14.98
N TYR A 427 20.97 0.49 13.71
CA TYR A 427 20.61 -0.63 12.85
C TYR A 427 21.82 -1.08 12.04
N ALA A 428 22.27 -2.31 12.22
CA ALA A 428 23.45 -2.83 11.54
C ALA A 428 23.07 -3.90 10.52
N CYS A 429 23.60 -3.78 9.31
CA CYS A 429 23.47 -4.83 8.31
C CYS A 429 24.31 -6.05 8.73
N ALA A 430 23.72 -7.25 8.75
CA ALA A 430 24.41 -8.49 9.12
C ALA A 430 25.58 -8.85 8.17
N ALA A 431 25.50 -8.46 6.89
CA ALA A 431 26.51 -8.80 5.89
C ALA A 431 27.71 -7.83 5.87
N CYS A 432 27.48 -6.52 5.77
CA CYS A 432 28.57 -5.54 5.72
C CYS A 432 28.98 -4.98 7.08
N GLY A 433 28.16 -5.15 8.12
CA GLY A 433 28.38 -4.63 9.46
C GLY A 433 28.18 -3.11 9.61
N GLN A 434 27.83 -2.39 8.53
CA GLN A 434 27.62 -0.94 8.56
C GLN A 434 26.35 -0.57 9.31
N ARG A 435 26.38 0.60 9.97
CA ARG A 435 25.31 1.12 10.82
C ARG A 435 24.46 2.15 10.08
N PHE A 436 23.15 2.11 10.31
CA PHE A 436 22.14 2.96 9.69
C PHE A 436 21.19 3.52 10.76
N CYS A 437 20.63 4.71 10.53
CA CYS A 437 19.51 5.24 11.30
C CYS A 437 18.19 4.61 10.84
N ILE A 438 17.11 4.80 11.60
CA ILE A 438 15.78 4.26 11.29
C ILE A 438 15.26 4.71 9.91
N ASP A 439 15.49 5.97 9.53
CA ASP A 439 14.99 6.48 8.24
C ASP A 439 15.74 5.85 7.06
N CYS A 440 17.06 5.62 7.21
CA CYS A 440 17.83 4.90 6.22
C CYS A 440 17.47 3.42 6.17
N ASP A 441 17.16 2.81 7.32
CA ASP A 441 16.68 1.42 7.39
C ASP A 441 15.36 1.26 6.62
N VAL A 442 14.37 2.12 6.91
CA VAL A 442 13.08 2.15 6.19
C VAL A 442 13.29 2.42 4.69
N PHE A 443 14.11 3.41 4.33
CA PHE A 443 14.38 3.73 2.92
C PHE A 443 15.06 2.57 2.17
N VAL A 444 15.98 1.86 2.82
CA VAL A 444 16.62 0.69 2.23
C VAL A 444 15.62 -0.43 1.99
N HIS A 445 14.73 -0.69 2.94
CA HIS A 445 13.78 -1.80 2.84
C HIS A 445 12.57 -1.50 1.96
N GLU A 446 12.10 -0.24 1.89
CA GLU A 446 10.91 0.17 1.12
C GLU A 446 11.21 0.65 -0.30
N VAL A 447 12.36 1.29 -0.54
CA VAL A 447 12.63 1.98 -1.82
C VAL A 447 13.86 1.44 -2.53
N LEU A 448 15.00 1.36 -1.83
CA LEU A 448 16.27 1.02 -2.47
C LEU A 448 16.41 -0.49 -2.74
N HIS A 449 15.82 -1.29 -1.86
CA HIS A 449 15.86 -2.76 -1.80
C HIS A 449 17.28 -3.37 -1.85
N ASN A 450 18.31 -2.57 -1.60
CA ASN A 450 19.71 -2.96 -1.61
C ASN A 450 20.44 -2.22 -0.49
N CYS A 451 21.32 -2.90 0.22
CA CYS A 451 22.14 -2.27 1.25
C CYS A 451 23.31 -1.50 0.60
N PRO A 452 23.41 -0.16 0.77
CA PRO A 452 24.51 0.63 0.19
C PRO A 452 25.89 0.16 0.67
N GLY A 453 25.99 -0.32 1.91
CA GLY A 453 27.24 -0.81 2.48
C GLY A 453 27.70 -2.15 1.90
N CYS A 454 26.78 -2.99 1.42
CA CYS A 454 27.13 -4.23 0.73
C CYS A 454 27.61 -3.92 -0.70
N GLU A 455 26.90 -3.05 -1.41
CA GLU A 455 27.27 -2.64 -2.77
C GLU A 455 28.62 -1.91 -2.80
N ALA A 456 28.90 -1.05 -1.83
CA ALA A 456 30.18 -0.34 -1.71
C ALA A 456 31.38 -1.26 -1.40
N ARG A 457 31.14 -2.48 -0.90
CA ARG A 457 32.18 -3.50 -0.67
C ARG A 457 32.36 -4.46 -1.85
N ALA A 458 31.34 -4.56 -2.70
CA ALA A 458 31.35 -5.41 -3.89
C ALA A 458 32.04 -4.74 -5.09
N ALA A 459 32.12 -3.41 -5.09
CA ALA A 459 32.98 -2.61 -5.96
C ALA A 459 34.41 -2.55 -5.41
#